data_AF-A0A2S0WGB3-F1
#
_entry.id   AF-A0A2S0WGB3-F1
#
_cell.length_a   1.000
_cell.length_b   1.000
_cell.length_c   1.000
_cell.angle_alpha   90.00
_cell.angle_beta   90.00
_cell.angle_gamma   90.00
#
_symmetry.space_group_name_H-M   'P 1'
#
loop_
_entity.id
_entity.type
_entity.pdbx_description
1 polymer ?
#
loop_
_entity_poly.entity_id
_entity_poly.type
_entity_poly.pdbx_seq_one_letter_code
_entity_poly.pdbx_strand_id
1 'polypeptide(L)'
;MSNQLTPEKLAEILAENNDESLRAALEAYAKKPYPEHLLGVWAKHPEYGDVMCQWDRPSVDGDMRVSWRDDRTNIGTKVAFIYVSDLTFPHQATKPEDVPAGEAWLVNVNDGHDSGECVVALKYEEDSWCTGDGVVDGEDWWEDRDVTLIAPLTPCPAPAQEPEHPRTLSSAEDYETAPVGTIVVGGPSKPWCKLSTDFWSNSGSRPSESNFALSQMDAQGVGLVSTEYRIVHRTPRATSPMTVSSFDEARAEIDKARRLDPVFANGLVIESREVTDWQEVEL
;
A
#
# COMPACT_ATOMS: atom_id res chain seq x y z
N MET A 1 9.75 -13.08 -38.60
CA MET A 1 8.55 -12.23 -38.76
C MET A 1 7.40 -13.01 -38.15
N SER A 2 6.92 -12.61 -36.98
CA SER A 2 5.81 -13.31 -36.31
C SER A 2 4.51 -12.93 -37.02
N ASN A 3 3.80 -13.92 -37.59
CA ASN A 3 2.46 -13.73 -38.12
C ASN A 3 1.48 -13.63 -36.94
N GLN A 4 1.45 -12.49 -36.25
CA GLN A 4 0.39 -12.22 -35.28
C GLN A 4 -0.89 -11.90 -36.06
N LEU A 5 -1.93 -12.72 -35.86
CA LEU A 5 -3.28 -12.40 -36.30
C LEU A 5 -3.77 -11.19 -35.51
N THR A 6 -4.06 -10.09 -36.21
CA THR A 6 -4.70 -8.93 -35.61
C THR A 6 -6.19 -9.21 -35.39
N PRO A 7 -6.84 -8.54 -34.42
CA PRO A 7 -8.28 -8.66 -34.20
C PRO A 7 -9.11 -8.39 -35.47
N GLU A 8 -8.68 -7.47 -36.33
CA GLU A 8 -9.38 -7.17 -37.59
C GLU A 8 -9.29 -8.30 -38.60
N LYS A 9 -8.11 -8.93 -38.75
CA LYS A 9 -7.95 -10.11 -39.62
C LYS A 9 -8.74 -11.32 -39.13
N LEU A 10 -8.89 -11.46 -37.81
CA LEU A 10 -9.73 -12.48 -37.20
C LEU A 10 -11.22 -12.24 -37.48
N ALA A 11 -11.67 -10.99 -37.40
CA ALA A 11 -13.04 -10.61 -37.72
C ALA A 11 -13.36 -10.84 -39.22
N GLU A 12 -12.41 -10.59 -40.11
CA GLU A 12 -12.53 -10.84 -41.56
C GLU A 12 -12.65 -12.35 -41.86
N ILE A 13 -11.80 -13.19 -41.24
CA ILE A 13 -11.86 -14.66 -41.37
C ILE A 13 -13.19 -15.22 -40.83
N LEU A 14 -13.71 -14.64 -39.75
CA LEU A 14 -15.00 -15.00 -39.15
C LEU A 14 -16.20 -14.60 -40.02
N ALA A 15 -16.11 -13.48 -40.74
CA ALA A 15 -17.16 -13.04 -41.66
C ALA A 15 -17.25 -13.96 -42.89
N GLU A 16 -16.13 -14.55 -43.31
CA GLU A 16 -16.06 -15.46 -44.46
C GLU A 16 -16.40 -16.92 -44.12
N ASN A 17 -16.16 -17.37 -42.89
CA ASN A 17 -16.47 -18.73 -42.45
C ASN A 17 -17.69 -18.75 -41.52
N ASN A 18 -18.82 -19.23 -42.05
CA ASN A 18 -20.08 -19.46 -41.31
C ASN A 18 -19.99 -20.64 -40.31
N ASP A 19 -18.80 -20.95 -39.81
CA ASP A 19 -18.54 -22.07 -38.92
C ASP A 19 -18.76 -21.64 -37.47
N GLU A 20 -19.89 -22.06 -36.93
CA GLU A 20 -20.33 -21.77 -35.57
C GLU A 20 -19.37 -22.32 -34.50
N SER A 21 -18.63 -23.39 -34.82
CA SER A 21 -17.61 -23.94 -33.92
C SER A 21 -16.35 -23.06 -33.88
N LEU A 22 -15.98 -22.46 -35.01
CA LEU A 22 -14.87 -21.52 -35.10
C LEU A 22 -15.21 -20.20 -34.40
N ARG A 23 -16.47 -19.76 -34.54
CA ARG A 23 -16.99 -18.58 -33.85
C ARG A 23 -17.06 -18.78 -32.34
N ALA A 24 -17.52 -19.93 -31.86
CA ALA A 24 -17.52 -20.26 -30.43
C ALA A 24 -16.10 -20.36 -29.86
N ALA A 25 -15.16 -20.96 -30.62
CA ALA A 25 -13.75 -21.00 -30.24
C ALA A 25 -13.14 -19.59 -30.19
N LEU A 26 -13.52 -18.69 -31.11
CA LEU A 26 -13.03 -17.32 -31.14
C LEU A 26 -13.69 -16.40 -30.11
N GLU A 27 -14.98 -16.56 -29.80
CA GLU A 27 -15.61 -15.89 -28.66
C GLU A 27 -15.02 -16.39 -27.33
N ALA A 28 -14.63 -17.66 -27.24
CA ALA A 28 -13.86 -18.18 -26.10
C ALA A 28 -12.43 -17.62 -26.03
N TYR A 29 -11.82 -17.28 -27.17
CA TYR A 29 -10.51 -16.64 -27.28
C TYR A 29 -10.56 -15.11 -27.20
N ALA A 30 -11.75 -14.51 -27.39
CA ALA A 30 -11.93 -13.08 -27.28
C ALA A 30 -11.60 -12.67 -25.84
N LYS A 31 -10.75 -11.64 -25.69
CA LYS A 31 -10.38 -11.13 -24.37
C LYS A 31 -11.65 -10.82 -23.60
N LYS A 32 -11.90 -11.55 -22.51
CA LYS A 32 -12.93 -11.17 -21.55
C LYS A 32 -12.63 -9.74 -21.12
N PRO A 33 -13.63 -8.84 -21.08
CA PRO A 33 -13.41 -7.49 -20.60
C PRO A 33 -12.94 -7.57 -19.14
N TYR A 34 -11.83 -6.91 -18.84
CA TYR A 34 -11.30 -6.73 -17.50
C TYR A 34 -11.07 -5.23 -17.27
N PRO A 35 -11.05 -4.76 -16.01
CA PRO A 35 -10.73 -3.36 -15.70
C PRO A 35 -9.39 -2.93 -16.30
N GLU A 36 -9.26 -1.68 -16.76
CA GLU A 36 -8.02 -1.19 -17.38
C GLU A 36 -6.81 -1.23 -16.42
N HIS A 37 -7.11 -1.18 -15.12
CA HIS A 37 -6.16 -1.20 -14.02
C HIS A 37 -6.54 -2.32 -13.05
N LEU A 38 -5.57 -3.20 -12.78
CA LEU A 38 -5.79 -4.46 -12.07
C LEU A 38 -5.09 -4.48 -10.72
N LEU A 39 -4.25 -3.50 -10.38
CA LEU A 39 -3.48 -3.55 -9.14
C LEU A 39 -4.41 -3.50 -7.92
N GLY A 40 -4.24 -4.43 -6.98
CA GLY A 40 -5.09 -4.52 -5.77
C GLY A 40 -6.53 -4.98 -6.05
N VAL A 41 -6.91 -5.21 -7.31
CA VAL A 41 -8.26 -5.67 -7.66
C VAL A 41 -8.42 -7.13 -7.27
N TRP A 42 -9.50 -7.42 -6.54
CA TRP A 42 -9.92 -8.78 -6.23
C TRP A 42 -10.60 -9.44 -7.43
N ALA A 43 -10.27 -10.70 -7.69
CA ALA A 43 -10.86 -11.51 -8.74
C ALA A 43 -11.08 -12.94 -8.25
N LYS A 44 -11.90 -13.72 -8.98
CA LYS A 44 -12.03 -15.16 -8.77
C LYS A 44 -11.21 -15.94 -9.78
N HIS A 45 -10.38 -16.84 -9.27
CA HIS A 45 -9.69 -17.88 -10.04
C HIS A 45 -10.37 -19.24 -9.80
N PRO A 46 -10.62 -20.07 -10.83
CA PRO A 46 -11.32 -21.35 -10.69
C PRO A 46 -10.66 -22.33 -9.71
N GLU A 47 -9.33 -22.31 -9.59
CA GLU A 47 -8.60 -23.22 -8.69
C GLU A 47 -8.30 -22.59 -7.33
N TYR A 48 -8.04 -21.28 -7.28
CA TYR A 48 -7.50 -20.62 -6.09
C TYR A 48 -8.53 -19.82 -5.30
N GLY A 49 -9.76 -19.69 -5.82
CA GLY A 49 -10.81 -18.90 -5.19
C GLY A 49 -10.55 -17.41 -5.36
N ASP A 50 -10.66 -16.65 -4.27
CA ASP A 50 -10.45 -15.21 -4.28
C ASP A 50 -8.95 -14.88 -4.32
N VAL A 51 -8.54 -14.19 -5.39
CA VAL A 51 -7.16 -13.76 -5.63
C VAL A 51 -7.13 -12.23 -5.70
N MET A 52 -6.02 -11.64 -5.26
CA MET A 52 -5.75 -10.21 -5.39
C MET A 52 -4.65 -10.01 -6.43
N CYS A 53 -4.90 -9.17 -7.42
CA CYS A 53 -3.94 -8.83 -8.46
C CYS A 53 -2.82 -7.94 -7.91
N GLN A 54 -1.58 -8.27 -8.21
CA GLN A 54 -0.38 -7.58 -7.73
C GLN A 54 0.28 -6.69 -8.79
N TRP A 55 -0.22 -6.72 -10.02
CA TRP A 55 0.22 -5.85 -11.11
C TRP A 55 -0.97 -5.07 -11.65
N ASP A 56 -0.67 -3.87 -12.15
CA ASP A 56 -1.68 -2.99 -12.72
C ASP A 56 -2.15 -3.45 -14.09
N ARG A 57 -1.26 -4.05 -14.88
CA ARG A 57 -1.56 -4.54 -16.22
C ARG A 57 -1.04 -5.95 -16.41
N PRO A 58 -1.70 -6.78 -17.24
CA PRO A 58 -1.16 -8.06 -17.62
C PRO A 58 0.17 -7.89 -18.37
N SER A 59 1.01 -8.93 -18.35
CA SER A 59 2.20 -9.02 -19.20
C SER A 59 1.82 -8.96 -20.68
N VAL A 60 2.81 -8.84 -21.56
CA VAL A 60 2.61 -8.97 -23.01
C VAL A 60 1.96 -10.30 -23.39
N ASP A 61 2.20 -11.36 -22.62
CA ASP A 61 1.63 -12.69 -22.82
C ASP A 61 0.24 -12.85 -22.16
N GLY A 62 -0.23 -11.82 -21.43
CA GLY A 62 -1.53 -11.82 -20.75
C GLY A 62 -1.48 -12.37 -19.32
N ASP A 63 -0.29 -12.62 -18.77
CA ASP A 63 -0.13 -13.08 -17.39
C ASP A 63 -0.32 -11.95 -16.39
N MET A 64 -1.07 -12.25 -15.33
CA MET A 64 -1.25 -11.42 -14.17
C MET A 64 -0.54 -12.06 -12.98
N ARG A 65 0.25 -11.29 -12.24
CA ARG A 65 0.75 -11.72 -10.94
C ARG A 65 -0.36 -11.57 -9.92
N VAL A 66 -0.73 -12.64 -9.24
CA VAL A 66 -1.77 -12.60 -8.19
C VAL A 66 -1.28 -13.22 -6.89
N SER A 67 -1.95 -12.86 -5.80
CA SER A 67 -1.79 -13.50 -4.50
C SER A 67 -3.12 -13.98 -3.93
N TRP A 68 -3.09 -15.07 -3.16
CA TRP A 68 -4.26 -15.58 -2.46
C TRP A 68 -3.88 -16.23 -1.13
N ARG A 69 -4.89 -16.43 -0.27
CA ARG A 69 -4.75 -17.20 0.96
C ARG A 69 -5.01 -18.66 0.66
N ASP A 70 -4.04 -19.52 0.95
CA ASP A 70 -4.23 -20.97 0.82
C ASP A 70 -4.65 -21.57 2.17
N ASP A 71 -5.96 -21.67 2.37
CA ASP A 71 -6.57 -22.21 3.58
C ASP A 71 -6.16 -23.66 3.88
N ARG A 72 -5.65 -24.41 2.89
CA ARG A 72 -5.23 -25.80 3.08
C ARG A 72 -3.91 -25.90 3.83
N THR A 73 -3.04 -24.91 3.67
CA THR A 73 -1.68 -24.98 4.22
C THR A 73 -1.54 -24.24 5.54
N ASN A 74 -2.50 -23.38 5.91
CA ASN A 74 -2.41 -22.48 7.06
C ASN A 74 -1.14 -21.60 7.07
N ILE A 75 -0.42 -21.54 5.93
CA ILE A 75 0.87 -20.87 5.78
C ILE A 75 0.69 -19.78 4.73
N GLY A 76 0.31 -18.60 5.23
CA GLY A 76 0.48 -17.30 4.58
C GLY A 76 -0.10 -17.12 3.18
N THR A 77 0.35 -16.04 2.56
CA THR A 77 -0.03 -15.64 1.20
C THR A 77 0.78 -16.42 0.17
N LYS A 78 0.11 -17.05 -0.79
CA LYS A 78 0.72 -17.65 -1.99
C LYS A 78 0.72 -16.65 -3.14
N VAL A 79 1.63 -16.85 -4.09
CA VAL A 79 1.77 -15.99 -5.28
C VAL A 79 1.95 -16.87 -6.51
N ALA A 80 1.31 -16.50 -7.62
CA ALA A 80 1.45 -17.16 -8.92
C ALA A 80 1.28 -16.15 -10.07
N PHE A 81 1.70 -16.58 -11.26
CA PHE A 81 1.36 -15.93 -12.52
C PHE A 81 0.23 -16.71 -13.18
N ILE A 82 -0.85 -16.03 -13.53
CA ILE A 82 -2.07 -16.63 -14.08
C ILE A 82 -2.53 -15.78 -15.25
N TYR A 83 -3.03 -16.40 -16.32
CA TYR A 83 -3.62 -15.63 -17.41
C TYR A 83 -4.82 -14.81 -16.94
N VAL A 84 -4.87 -13.53 -17.32
CA VAL A 84 -5.98 -12.63 -16.97
C VAL A 84 -7.34 -13.16 -17.47
N SER A 85 -7.34 -13.98 -18.53
CA SER A 85 -8.54 -14.65 -19.07
C SER A 85 -9.15 -15.70 -18.13
N ASP A 86 -8.35 -16.22 -17.21
CA ASP A 86 -8.76 -17.21 -16.20
C ASP A 86 -9.32 -16.52 -14.93
N LEU A 87 -9.18 -15.21 -14.85
CA LEU A 87 -9.74 -14.39 -13.78
C LEU A 87 -11.15 -13.95 -14.14
N THR A 88 -12.05 -14.07 -13.17
CA THR A 88 -13.37 -13.46 -13.22
C THR A 88 -13.38 -12.30 -12.24
N PHE A 89 -13.34 -11.09 -12.78
CA PHE A 89 -13.47 -9.90 -11.96
C PHE A 89 -14.92 -9.75 -11.52
N PRO A 90 -15.20 -9.38 -10.26
CA PRO A 90 -16.51 -8.87 -9.91
C PRO A 90 -16.81 -7.73 -10.89
N HIS A 91 -18.05 -7.64 -11.35
CA HIS A 91 -18.46 -6.48 -12.12
C HIS A 91 -18.15 -5.25 -11.25
N GLN A 92 -17.19 -4.42 -11.66
CA GLN A 92 -17.07 -3.08 -11.12
C GLN A 92 -18.36 -2.39 -11.51
N ALA A 93 -19.35 -2.50 -10.62
CA ALA A 93 -20.70 -2.00 -10.87
C ALA A 93 -20.72 -0.47 -10.95
N THR A 94 -19.67 0.15 -10.43
CA THR A 94 -19.46 1.59 -10.38
C THR A 94 -18.16 1.88 -11.09
N LYS A 95 -18.23 2.70 -12.13
CA LYS A 95 -17.05 3.31 -12.72
C LYS A 95 -16.72 4.61 -12.00
N PRO A 96 -15.50 5.15 -12.09
CA PRO A 96 -15.16 6.45 -11.50
C PRO A 96 -16.15 7.56 -11.88
N GLU A 97 -16.59 7.60 -13.15
CA GLU A 97 -17.56 8.59 -13.64
C GLU A 97 -18.98 8.42 -13.05
N ASP A 98 -19.30 7.25 -12.50
CA ASP A 98 -20.60 6.96 -11.89
C ASP A 98 -20.62 7.31 -10.38
N VAL A 99 -19.47 7.70 -9.80
CA VAL A 99 -19.37 8.07 -8.38
C VAL A 99 -19.88 9.50 -8.18
N PRO A 100 -20.86 9.74 -7.29
CA PRO A 100 -21.32 11.09 -6.96
C PRO A 100 -20.22 11.95 -6.33
N ALA A 101 -20.18 13.23 -6.70
CA ALA A 101 -19.35 14.22 -6.00
C ALA A 101 -19.68 14.26 -4.50
N GLY A 102 -18.63 14.27 -3.68
CA GLY A 102 -18.67 14.19 -2.22
C GLY A 102 -18.47 12.78 -1.66
N GLU A 103 -18.43 11.74 -2.48
CA GLU A 103 -18.11 10.38 -2.01
C GLU A 103 -16.60 10.14 -1.90
N ALA A 104 -16.20 9.47 -0.82
CA ALA A 104 -14.83 9.05 -0.61
C ALA A 104 -14.66 7.57 -0.96
N TRP A 105 -13.55 7.24 -1.60
CA TRP A 105 -13.23 5.89 -2.04
C TRP A 105 -11.78 5.56 -1.73
N LEU A 106 -11.53 4.27 -1.52
CA LEU A 106 -10.20 3.72 -1.64
C LEU A 106 -9.96 3.47 -3.12
N VAL A 107 -8.89 4.06 -3.67
CA VAL A 107 -8.59 4.02 -5.09
C VAL A 107 -7.10 3.77 -5.34
N ASN A 108 -6.76 3.33 -6.54
CA ASN A 108 -5.44 3.59 -7.10
C ASN A 108 -5.55 4.78 -8.05
N VAL A 109 -4.49 5.57 -8.13
CA VAL A 109 -4.39 6.71 -9.02
C VAL A 109 -3.12 6.63 -9.85
N ASN A 110 -3.20 6.95 -11.15
CA ASN A 110 -2.07 6.96 -12.07
C ASN A 110 -2.39 7.78 -13.33
N ASP A 111 -1.73 8.92 -13.52
CA ASP A 111 -1.87 9.84 -14.67
C ASP A 111 -0.72 9.64 -15.69
N GLY A 112 0.18 8.69 -15.43
CA GLY A 112 1.39 8.41 -16.19
C GLY A 112 2.65 9.11 -15.69
N HIS A 113 2.53 10.10 -14.79
CA HIS A 113 3.66 10.78 -14.16
C HIS A 113 3.76 10.40 -12.68
N ASP A 114 2.66 10.56 -11.95
CA ASP A 114 2.53 10.28 -10.54
C ASP A 114 1.62 9.06 -10.34
N SER A 115 1.81 8.32 -9.25
CA SER A 115 0.97 7.15 -8.96
C SER A 115 0.85 6.88 -7.48
N GLY A 116 -0.36 6.56 -7.02
CA GLY A 116 -0.69 6.21 -5.65
C GLY A 116 -1.46 4.90 -5.58
N GLU A 117 -1.07 4.02 -4.66
CA GLU A 117 -1.74 2.74 -4.42
C GLU A 117 -2.55 2.79 -3.13
N CYS A 118 -3.80 2.30 -3.18
CA CYS A 118 -4.71 2.24 -2.03
C CYS A 118 -4.82 3.60 -1.29
N VAL A 119 -4.92 4.68 -2.05
CA VAL A 119 -5.07 6.03 -1.50
C VAL A 119 -6.54 6.34 -1.25
N VAL A 120 -6.80 7.13 -0.22
CA VAL A 120 -8.13 7.69 0.01
C VAL A 120 -8.29 8.90 -0.89
N ALA A 121 -9.26 8.83 -1.81
CA ALA A 121 -9.61 9.94 -2.69
C ALA A 121 -11.07 10.33 -2.50
N LEU A 122 -11.35 11.63 -2.61
CA LEU A 122 -12.68 12.20 -2.65
C LEU A 122 -13.03 12.52 -4.09
N LYS A 123 -14.20 12.10 -4.56
CA LYS A 123 -14.78 12.63 -5.80
C LYS A 123 -15.18 14.08 -5.53
N TYR A 124 -14.43 15.04 -6.05
CA TYR A 124 -14.66 16.46 -5.75
C TYR A 124 -15.70 17.08 -6.69
N GLU A 125 -15.57 16.81 -7.99
CA GLU A 125 -16.48 17.25 -9.06
C GLU A 125 -16.81 16.08 -10.00
N GLU A 126 -17.59 16.32 -11.06
CA GLU A 126 -18.11 15.29 -11.98
C GLU A 126 -17.00 14.44 -12.62
N ASP A 127 -15.83 15.01 -12.87
CA ASP A 127 -14.68 14.36 -13.53
C ASP A 127 -13.40 14.36 -12.68
N SER A 128 -13.45 14.96 -11.50
CA SER A 128 -12.25 15.31 -10.73
C SER A 128 -12.23 14.63 -9.36
N TRP A 129 -11.11 13.99 -9.06
CA TRP A 129 -10.81 13.35 -7.80
C TRP A 129 -9.68 14.09 -7.09
N CYS A 130 -9.70 14.12 -5.77
CA CYS A 130 -8.58 14.65 -5.01
C CYS A 130 -8.19 13.77 -3.83
N THR A 131 -6.91 13.80 -3.48
CA THR A 131 -6.36 13.19 -2.26
C THR A 131 -5.79 14.29 -1.35
N GLY A 132 -5.31 13.93 -0.16
CA GLY A 132 -4.66 14.91 0.71
C GLY A 132 -3.26 15.31 0.20
N ASP A 133 -2.84 16.54 0.47
CA ASP A 133 -1.48 17.01 0.16
C ASP A 133 -0.40 16.03 0.65
N GLY A 134 0.48 15.63 -0.26
CA GLY A 134 1.60 14.72 0.02
C GLY A 134 1.21 13.27 0.30
N VAL A 135 -0.03 12.87 0.00
CA VAL A 135 -0.43 11.45 -0.01
C VAL A 135 0.19 10.73 -1.22
N VAL A 136 0.20 11.39 -2.37
CA VAL A 136 0.96 11.00 -3.56
C VAL A 136 2.03 12.05 -3.78
N ASP A 137 3.24 11.62 -4.15
CA ASP A 137 4.30 12.56 -4.52
C ASP A 137 3.86 13.29 -5.80
N GLY A 138 3.75 14.62 -5.75
CA GLY A 138 3.36 15.42 -6.92
C GLY A 138 1.92 15.93 -6.83
N GLU A 139 1.07 15.45 -7.72
CA GLU A 139 -0.31 15.93 -7.86
C GLU A 139 -1.30 15.35 -6.81
N ASP A 140 -2.16 16.22 -6.31
CA ASP A 140 -3.27 15.90 -5.41
C ASP A 140 -4.61 15.74 -6.15
N TRP A 141 -4.66 15.95 -7.47
CA TRP A 141 -5.86 15.91 -8.32
C TRP A 141 -5.74 14.90 -9.46
N TRP A 142 -6.84 14.24 -9.82
CA TRP A 142 -6.88 13.16 -10.82
C TRP A 142 -8.16 13.20 -11.63
N GLU A 143 -8.11 12.87 -12.93
CA GLU A 143 -9.31 12.68 -13.74
C GLU A 143 -9.88 11.27 -13.55
N ASP A 144 -11.15 11.03 -13.92
CA ASP A 144 -11.77 9.70 -13.85
C ASP A 144 -10.96 8.59 -14.52
N ARG A 145 -10.31 8.89 -15.64
CA ARG A 145 -9.49 7.94 -16.38
C ARG A 145 -8.21 7.53 -15.64
N ASP A 146 -7.77 8.34 -14.68
CA ASP A 146 -6.56 8.11 -13.90
C ASP A 146 -6.89 7.35 -12.61
N VAL A 147 -8.18 7.12 -12.31
CA VAL A 147 -8.66 6.53 -11.06
C VAL A 147 -9.17 5.10 -11.27
N THR A 148 -8.74 4.21 -10.38
CA THR A 148 -9.26 2.85 -10.29
C THR A 148 -9.94 2.63 -8.95
N LEU A 149 -11.25 2.43 -8.97
CA LEU A 149 -12.02 2.19 -7.75
C LEU A 149 -11.70 0.82 -7.15
N ILE A 150 -11.28 0.81 -5.88
CA ILE A 150 -11.06 -0.41 -5.10
C ILE A 150 -12.29 -0.69 -4.24
N ALA A 151 -12.67 0.26 -3.38
CA ALA A 151 -13.81 0.12 -2.50
C ALA A 151 -14.41 1.47 -2.11
N PRO A 152 -15.74 1.60 -2.03
CA PRO A 152 -16.35 2.78 -1.45
C PRO A 152 -15.94 2.86 0.01
N LEU A 153 -15.47 4.04 0.43
CA LEU A 153 -15.45 4.37 1.86
C LEU A 153 -16.87 4.76 2.19
N THR A 154 -17.72 3.73 2.25
CA THR A 154 -19.10 3.89 2.67
C THR A 154 -19.04 4.70 3.97
N PRO A 155 -19.67 5.88 4.06
CA PRO A 155 -19.82 6.51 5.36
C PRO A 155 -20.45 5.41 6.22
N CYS A 156 -19.71 4.95 7.22
CA CYS A 156 -20.14 3.86 8.08
C CYS A 156 -21.60 4.16 8.41
N PRO A 157 -22.59 3.34 8.00
CA PRO A 157 -23.99 3.65 8.22
C PRO A 157 -24.08 3.95 9.70
N ALA A 158 -24.43 5.22 10.03
CA ALA A 158 -24.16 5.85 11.32
C ALA A 158 -24.11 4.76 12.38
N PRO A 159 -22.91 4.41 12.89
CA PRO A 159 -22.74 3.18 13.64
C PRO A 159 -23.83 3.11 14.68
N ALA A 160 -24.39 1.91 14.89
CA ALA A 160 -25.30 1.68 16.00
C ALA A 160 -24.58 2.14 17.28
N GLN A 161 -24.78 3.40 17.65
CA GLN A 161 -23.88 4.25 18.43
C GLN A 161 -22.43 4.30 17.90
N GLU A 162 -21.98 5.48 17.45
CA GLU A 162 -20.56 5.81 17.59
C GLU A 162 -20.20 5.51 19.05
N PRO A 163 -19.12 4.76 19.35
CA PRO A 163 -18.66 4.70 20.71
C PRO A 163 -18.42 6.15 21.13
N GLU A 164 -19.22 6.65 22.08
CA GLU A 164 -19.20 8.06 22.54
C GLU A 164 -17.80 8.50 22.96
N HIS A 165 -16.88 7.55 23.15
CA HIS A 165 -15.49 7.76 23.47
C HIS A 165 -14.55 6.86 22.65
N PRO A 166 -13.39 7.39 22.21
CA PRO A 166 -12.33 6.57 21.63
C PRO A 166 -11.97 5.45 22.61
N ARG A 167 -11.96 4.21 22.11
CA ARG A 167 -11.59 3.03 22.89
C ARG A 167 -10.13 2.69 22.63
N THR A 168 -9.37 2.44 23.70
CA THR A 168 -8.03 1.87 23.60
C THR A 168 -8.14 0.40 23.20
N LEU A 169 -7.47 0.00 22.12
CA LEU A 169 -7.21 -1.41 21.81
C LEU A 169 -5.90 -1.78 22.51
N SER A 170 -5.87 -2.86 23.28
CA SER A 170 -4.70 -3.21 24.11
C SER A 170 -4.35 -4.70 24.09
N SER A 171 -5.11 -5.50 23.33
CA SER A 171 -4.95 -6.94 23.23
C SER A 171 -5.08 -7.41 21.79
N ALA A 172 -4.49 -8.57 21.44
CA ALA A 172 -4.61 -9.15 20.10
C ALA A 172 -6.07 -9.34 19.68
N GLU A 173 -6.93 -9.73 20.63
CA GLU A 173 -8.37 -9.90 20.40
C GLU A 173 -9.07 -8.57 20.08
N ASP A 174 -8.67 -7.46 20.73
CA ASP A 174 -9.18 -6.13 20.39
C ASP A 174 -8.80 -5.75 18.95
N TYR A 175 -7.55 -5.98 18.53
CA TYR A 175 -7.12 -5.71 17.16
C TYR A 175 -7.79 -6.64 16.14
N GLU A 176 -7.99 -7.91 16.48
CA GLU A 176 -8.65 -8.91 15.62
C GLU A 176 -10.13 -8.62 15.42
N THR A 177 -10.83 -8.20 16.47
CA THR A 177 -12.27 -7.90 16.42
C THR A 177 -12.58 -6.47 16.00
N ALA A 178 -11.58 -5.59 15.92
CA ALA A 178 -11.75 -4.24 15.40
C ALA A 178 -12.40 -4.27 13.99
N PRO A 179 -13.39 -3.41 13.71
CA PRO A 179 -13.96 -3.28 12.37
C PRO A 179 -12.89 -2.90 11.33
N VAL A 180 -13.06 -3.35 10.08
CA VAL A 180 -12.29 -2.83 8.95
C VAL A 180 -12.54 -1.32 8.83
N GLY A 181 -11.48 -0.55 8.60
CA GLY A 181 -11.49 0.91 8.67
C GLY A 181 -11.15 1.49 10.03
N THR A 182 -10.93 0.66 11.07
CA THR A 182 -10.46 1.15 12.37
C THR A 182 -9.07 1.76 12.23
N ILE A 183 -8.90 2.97 12.79
CA ILE A 183 -7.61 3.66 12.85
C ILE A 183 -7.10 3.63 14.30
N VAL A 184 -5.86 3.21 14.48
CA VAL A 184 -5.17 3.23 15.77
C VAL A 184 -3.94 4.13 15.69
N VAL A 185 -3.75 4.95 16.72
CA VAL A 185 -2.58 5.84 16.86
C VAL A 185 -1.71 5.30 17.98
N GLY A 186 -0.64 4.58 17.63
CA GLY A 186 0.32 4.03 18.57
C GLY A 186 1.48 4.98 18.83
N GLY A 187 1.43 5.77 19.91
CA GLY A 187 2.54 6.62 20.35
C GLY A 187 3.01 7.64 19.30
N PRO A 188 4.32 7.93 19.15
CA PRO A 188 4.86 8.90 18.20
C PRO A 188 4.84 8.43 16.73
N SER A 189 4.30 7.24 16.44
CA SER A 189 4.29 6.68 15.08
C SER A 189 3.05 7.11 14.28
N LYS A 190 3.16 7.02 12.94
CA LYS A 190 2.04 7.27 12.01
C LYS A 190 0.86 6.32 12.29
N PRO A 191 -0.39 6.76 12.01
CA PRO A 191 -1.58 5.97 12.27
C PRO A 191 -1.62 4.67 11.44
N TRP A 192 -2.08 3.60 12.07
CA TRP A 192 -2.36 2.33 11.42
C TRP A 192 -3.85 2.22 11.12
N CYS A 193 -4.19 1.74 9.92
CA CYS A 193 -5.56 1.48 9.49
C CYS A 193 -5.75 -0.02 9.25
N LYS A 194 -6.86 -0.57 9.74
CA LYS A 194 -7.24 -1.96 9.48
C LYS A 194 -7.86 -2.08 8.09
N LEU A 195 -7.16 -2.71 7.14
CA LEU A 195 -7.69 -2.88 5.78
C LEU A 195 -8.44 -4.20 5.59
N SER A 196 -8.15 -5.22 6.40
CA SER A 196 -8.90 -6.48 6.43
C SER A 196 -8.90 -7.11 7.82
N THR A 197 -9.58 -8.23 8.00
CA THR A 197 -9.70 -8.93 9.30
C THR A 197 -8.35 -9.23 9.95
N ASP A 198 -7.33 -9.51 9.15
CA ASP A 198 -6.02 -9.95 9.61
C ASP A 198 -4.90 -8.94 9.30
N PHE A 199 -5.24 -7.78 8.74
CA PHE A 199 -4.26 -6.91 8.08
C PHE A 199 -4.40 -5.44 8.47
N TRP A 200 -3.27 -4.87 8.87
CA TRP A 200 -3.13 -3.45 9.16
C TRP A 200 -2.03 -2.83 8.29
N SER A 201 -2.28 -1.61 7.85
CA SER A 201 -1.34 -0.83 7.07
C SER A 201 -1.08 0.52 7.73
N ASN A 202 0.17 0.95 7.69
CA ASN A 202 0.55 2.28 8.13
C ASN A 202 0.54 3.23 6.92
N SER A 203 -0.26 4.30 7.01
CA SER A 203 -0.50 5.23 5.91
C SER A 203 0.81 5.83 5.36
N GLY A 204 1.05 5.63 4.07
CA GLY A 204 2.25 6.12 3.37
C GLY A 204 3.49 5.24 3.57
N SER A 205 3.34 3.98 3.98
CA SER A 205 4.47 3.06 4.09
C SER A 205 4.06 1.63 3.69
N ARG A 206 4.96 0.91 3.01
CA ARG A 206 4.79 -0.50 2.62
C ARG A 206 4.72 -1.54 3.77
N PRO A 207 5.10 -1.28 5.04
CA PRO A 207 4.95 -2.27 6.09
C PRO A 207 3.47 -2.58 6.32
N SER A 208 3.20 -3.88 6.46
CA SER A 208 1.92 -4.39 6.92
C SER A 208 2.15 -5.27 8.12
N GLU A 209 1.23 -5.22 9.07
CA GLU A 209 1.36 -5.94 10.34
C GLU A 209 0.10 -6.76 10.64
N SER A 210 0.32 -7.87 11.36
CA SER A 210 -0.75 -8.74 11.85
C SER A 210 -1.37 -8.19 13.15
N ASN A 211 -2.60 -8.64 13.47
CA ASN A 211 -3.27 -8.32 14.74
C ASN A 211 -2.37 -8.61 15.96
N PHE A 212 -1.65 -9.75 15.93
CA PHE A 212 -0.73 -10.14 16.99
C PHE A 212 0.47 -9.19 17.09
N ALA A 213 1.07 -8.82 15.95
CA ALA A 213 2.22 -7.91 15.92
C ALA A 213 1.86 -6.54 16.51
N LEU A 214 0.72 -5.96 16.12
CA LEU A 214 0.23 -4.70 16.70
C LEU A 214 -0.02 -4.79 18.22
N SER A 215 -0.61 -5.89 18.70
CA SER A 215 -0.82 -6.07 20.14
C SER A 215 0.48 -6.14 20.95
N GLN A 216 1.54 -6.69 20.35
CA GLN A 216 2.85 -6.76 20.98
C GLN A 216 3.54 -5.39 20.96
N MET A 217 3.37 -4.61 19.89
CA MET A 217 3.88 -3.24 19.81
C MET A 217 3.30 -2.37 20.94
N ASP A 218 2.00 -2.48 21.18
CA ASP A 218 1.31 -1.75 22.25
C ASP A 218 1.72 -2.26 23.65
N ALA A 219 1.71 -3.58 23.86
CA ALA A 219 2.07 -4.20 25.14
C ALA A 219 3.52 -3.93 25.57
N GLN A 220 4.43 -3.74 24.61
CA GLN A 220 5.83 -3.43 24.89
C GLN A 220 6.09 -1.91 25.01
N GLY A 221 5.12 -1.05 24.68
CA GLY A 221 5.36 0.38 24.49
C GLY A 221 6.38 0.66 23.38
N VAL A 222 6.65 -0.33 22.54
CA VAL A 222 7.65 -0.28 21.47
C VAL A 222 6.91 0.20 20.23
N GLY A 223 6.78 1.53 20.12
CA GLY A 223 6.82 2.12 18.80
C GLY A 223 8.10 1.62 18.13
N LEU A 224 7.99 1.16 16.88
CA LEU A 224 9.12 0.72 16.05
C LEU A 224 10.33 1.61 16.33
N VAL A 225 11.32 0.99 16.98
CA VAL A 225 12.71 1.39 17.16
C VAL A 225 12.97 2.88 16.86
N SER A 226 12.88 3.75 17.87
CA SER A 226 13.48 5.08 17.69
C SER A 226 14.99 4.87 17.57
N THR A 227 15.56 5.19 16.42
CA THR A 227 17.01 5.26 16.27
C THR A 227 17.55 6.20 17.33
N GLU A 228 18.25 5.66 18.34
CA GLU A 228 18.89 6.47 19.36
C GLU A 228 20.16 7.05 18.74
N TYR A 229 20.38 8.36 18.92
CA TYR A 229 21.61 9.03 18.49
C TYR A 229 22.42 9.45 19.70
N ARG A 230 23.74 9.32 19.61
CA ARG A 230 24.65 9.91 20.59
C ARG A 230 25.88 10.47 19.94
N ILE A 231 26.45 11.48 20.57
CA ILE A 231 27.75 12.05 20.21
C ILE A 231 28.79 11.44 21.14
N VAL A 232 29.82 10.83 20.56
CA VAL A 232 30.98 10.30 21.29
C VAL A 232 32.28 10.85 20.70
N HIS A 233 33.35 10.77 21.49
CA HIS A 233 34.69 11.17 21.04
C HIS A 233 35.51 9.93 20.69
N ARG A 234 36.12 9.87 19.50
CA ARG A 234 36.88 8.72 18.96
C ARG A 234 38.05 8.29 19.85
N THR A 235 38.63 9.23 20.59
CA THR A 235 39.61 8.89 21.62
C THR A 235 38.93 8.89 22.97
N PRO A 236 39.14 7.84 23.81
CA PRO A 236 38.55 7.74 25.14
C PRO A 236 39.25 8.71 26.09
N ARG A 237 39.01 10.01 25.92
CA ARG A 237 39.04 10.93 27.04
C ARG A 237 37.75 10.70 27.82
N ALA A 238 37.79 10.90 29.14
CA ALA A 238 36.71 10.60 30.07
C ALA A 238 35.48 11.54 29.93
N THR A 239 34.98 11.72 28.71
CA THR A 239 33.74 12.43 28.41
C THR A 239 32.63 11.41 28.24
N SER A 240 31.61 11.50 29.09
CA SER A 240 30.37 10.73 28.93
C SER A 240 29.76 11.00 27.55
N PRO A 241 29.23 9.98 26.86
CA PRO A 241 28.45 10.18 25.65
C PRO A 241 27.30 11.16 25.89
N MET A 242 27.02 12.01 24.90
CA MET A 242 25.86 12.89 24.91
C MET A 242 24.76 12.26 24.05
N THR A 243 23.65 11.86 24.67
CA THR A 243 22.47 11.36 23.95
C THR A 243 21.67 12.53 23.38
N VAL A 244 21.18 12.38 22.14
CA VAL A 244 20.39 13.38 21.42
C VAL A 244 19.20 12.71 20.74
N SER A 245 18.15 13.48 20.46
CA SER A 245 16.85 12.95 20.05
C SER A 245 16.74 12.72 18.54
N SER A 246 17.68 13.28 17.76
CA SER A 246 17.71 13.16 16.29
C SER A 246 19.12 13.36 15.74
N PHE A 247 19.33 12.95 14.48
CA PHE A 247 20.57 13.17 13.75
C PHE A 247 20.88 14.66 13.53
N ASP A 248 19.86 15.47 13.21
CA ASP A 248 20.02 16.91 12.97
C ASP A 248 20.44 17.66 14.24
N GLU A 249 19.89 17.28 15.39
CA GLU A 249 20.31 17.80 16.69
C GLU A 249 21.78 17.43 16.99
N ALA A 250 22.17 16.19 16.72
CA ALA A 250 23.54 15.72 16.87
C ALA A 250 24.53 16.55 16.04
N ARG A 251 24.18 16.80 14.78
CA ARG A 251 24.98 17.59 13.85
C ARG A 251 25.09 19.05 14.28
N ALA A 252 24.00 19.66 14.73
CA ALA A 252 24.00 21.03 15.22
C ALA A 252 24.91 21.22 16.45
N GLU A 253 24.92 20.26 17.38
CA GLU A 253 25.81 20.30 18.55
C GLU A 253 27.29 20.09 18.16
N ILE A 254 27.59 19.24 17.17
CA ILE A 254 28.97 19.11 16.63
C ILE A 254 29.42 20.43 15.97
N ASP A 255 28.56 21.06 15.17
CA ASP A 255 28.88 22.35 14.53
C ASP A 255 29.11 23.46 15.54
N LYS A 256 28.33 23.48 16.63
CA LYS A 256 28.51 24.38 17.75
C LYS A 256 29.82 24.10 18.50
N ALA A 257 30.16 22.84 18.77
CA ALA A 257 31.44 22.46 19.35
C ALA A 257 32.62 22.89 18.46
N ARG A 258 32.49 22.75 17.13
CA ARG A 258 33.52 23.15 16.16
C ARG A 258 33.79 24.65 16.16
N ARG A 259 32.78 25.49 16.46
CA ARG A 259 32.97 26.94 16.63
C ARG A 259 33.69 27.30 17.92
N LEU A 260 33.57 26.48 18.95
CA LEU A 260 34.17 26.73 20.27
C LEU A 260 35.58 26.16 20.40
N ASP A 261 35.79 24.93 19.93
CA ASP A 261 37.08 24.23 19.91
C ASP A 261 37.15 23.30 18.69
N PRO A 262 37.75 23.76 17.57
CA PRO A 262 37.87 22.96 16.35
C PRO A 262 38.72 21.69 16.53
N VAL A 263 39.70 21.71 17.44
CA VAL A 263 40.61 20.57 17.64
C VAL A 263 39.89 19.45 18.38
N PHE A 264 39.09 19.80 19.40
CA PHE A 264 38.23 18.85 20.10
C PHE A 264 37.12 18.30 19.19
N ALA A 265 36.46 19.17 18.42
CA ALA A 265 35.34 18.77 17.57
C ALA A 265 35.72 17.77 16.45
N ASN A 266 36.97 17.79 15.99
CA ASN A 266 37.48 16.83 14.99
C ASN A 266 37.53 15.38 15.50
N GLY A 267 37.43 15.18 16.82
CA GLY A 267 37.35 13.85 17.43
C GLY A 267 35.92 13.36 17.66
N LEU A 268 34.89 14.19 17.44
CA LEU A 268 33.49 13.81 17.67
C LEU A 268 32.92 13.02 16.49
N VAL A 269 32.14 11.99 16.80
CA VAL A 269 31.36 11.21 15.86
C VAL A 269 29.94 11.05 16.37
N ILE A 270 29.00 10.87 15.44
CA ILE A 270 27.64 10.47 15.75
C ILE A 270 27.59 8.96 15.66
N GLU A 271 27.07 8.31 16.70
CA GLU A 271 26.70 6.91 16.64
C GLU A 271 25.17 6.80 16.68
N SER A 272 24.62 5.87 15.92
CA SER A 272 23.21 5.49 15.96
C SER A 272 23.04 4.05 16.41
N ARG A 273 21.95 3.75 17.11
CA ARG A 273 21.53 2.38 17.42
C ARG A 273 20.05 2.19 17.14
N GLU A 274 19.75 1.12 16.41
CA GLU A 274 18.39 0.63 16.24
C GLU A 274 18.09 -0.44 17.31
N VAL A 275 18.79 -1.57 17.34
CA VAL A 275 18.36 -2.69 18.23
C VAL A 275 19.37 -3.08 19.30
N THR A 276 20.66 -3.22 19.00
CA THR A 276 21.64 -3.71 19.99
C THR A 276 22.99 -3.02 19.96
N ASP A 277 23.54 -2.72 18.78
CA ASP A 277 24.89 -2.19 18.62
C ASP A 277 24.92 -0.76 18.10
N TRP A 278 25.83 0.04 18.64
CA TRP A 278 26.10 1.40 18.16
C TRP A 278 26.95 1.34 16.90
N GLN A 279 26.52 2.05 15.85
CA GLN A 279 27.24 2.17 14.60
C GLN A 279 27.56 3.64 14.35
N GLU A 280 28.79 3.92 13.92
CA GLU A 280 29.18 5.27 13.51
C GLU A 280 28.43 5.68 12.24
N VAL A 281 27.85 6.88 12.25
CA VAL A 281 27.16 7.48 11.11
C VAL A 281 28.12 8.44 10.42
N GLU A 282 28.26 8.30 9.10
CA GLU A 282 29.12 9.17 8.30
C GLU A 282 28.52 10.60 8.28
N LEU A 283 29.32 11.57 8.73
CA LEU A 283 28.97 12.99 8.88
C LEU A 283 29.00 13.77 7.55
#